data_AF-A0A7Y2GQI8-F1
#
_entry.id   AF-A0A7Y2GQI8-F1
#
_cell.length_a   1.000
_cell.length_b   1.000
_cell.length_c   1.000
_cell.angle_alpha   90.00
_cell.angle_beta   90.00
_cell.angle_gamma   90.00
#
_symmetry.space_group_name_H-M   'P 1'
#
loop_
_entity.id
_entity.type
_entity.pdbx_description
1 polymer ?
#
loop_
_entity_poly.entity_id
_entity_poly.type
_entity_poly.pdbx_seq_one_letter_code
_entity_poly.pdbx_strand_id
1 'polypeptide(L)'
;MSTNATTEGAGLKATLNVQRKAAIARGGAFDHAGRVRVERMADFDMGRTIFGGLEGVPKLFMAEKLGKEAVWDSNAAAEVESAYADAEAAQPAPEIDQRLVDFLVHECDFSMEHADGTFLEHLVFCHDYAAHYYRGNSPKVALLHSIMGTATNTFAMEASKIPKLKGLLTDFEALQVEVFPSTLRLFYNDDFLTELEQNIHRLDRLEALHLNRVIDNEPLTIDAENLWINLNYHLMHFVDFMPAANWGTHRADPLLQMFQRLSNLLDRAGQRQAKVDVTFPSGRSAPVDEDRTIMGRIADMLPGSIALKLARKSIQDYSEQAGHDLAYKLEWASAA
;
A
#
# COMPACT_ATOMS: atom_id res chain seq x y z
N MET A 1 11.14 1.60 30.47
CA MET A 1 10.23 2.23 31.45
C MET A 1 8.91 2.46 30.75
N SER A 2 7.83 1.90 31.28
CA SER A 2 6.47 2.01 30.73
C SER A 2 6.05 3.46 30.60
N THR A 3 5.57 3.83 29.42
CA THR A 3 4.67 4.96 29.25
C THR A 3 3.27 4.41 29.08
N ASN A 4 2.50 4.54 30.15
CA ASN A 4 1.06 4.34 30.18
C ASN A 4 0.41 5.25 29.12
N ALA A 5 -0.30 4.66 28.16
CA ALA A 5 -1.27 5.37 27.36
C ALA A 5 -2.46 5.73 28.26
N THR A 6 -2.59 7.01 28.62
CA THR A 6 -3.77 7.54 29.29
C THR A 6 -4.91 7.65 28.28
N THR A 7 -5.99 6.92 28.54
CA THR A 7 -7.26 6.92 27.81
C THR A 7 -8.12 8.12 28.21
N GLU A 8 -7.79 9.30 27.71
CA GLU A 8 -8.71 10.44 27.64
C GLU A 8 -8.68 11.01 26.22
N GLY A 9 -9.72 10.72 25.42
CA GLY A 9 -10.12 11.46 24.21
C GLY A 9 -9.01 11.80 23.20
N ALA A 10 -7.98 10.96 23.07
CA ALA A 10 -6.90 11.20 22.13
C ALA A 10 -7.29 10.60 20.77
N GLY A 11 -7.74 11.45 19.86
CA GLY A 11 -7.85 11.06 18.45
C GLY A 11 -6.53 10.44 17.97
N LEU A 12 -6.63 9.51 17.01
CA LEU A 12 -5.49 8.83 16.42
C LEU A 12 -4.57 9.86 15.75
N LYS A 13 -3.51 10.30 16.44
CA LYS A 13 -2.56 11.28 15.91
C LYS A 13 -1.29 10.58 15.47
N ALA A 14 -1.07 10.57 14.16
CA ALA A 14 0.19 10.16 13.56
C ALA A 14 1.00 11.39 13.14
N THR A 15 2.32 11.37 13.35
CA THR A 15 3.19 12.43 12.84
C THR A 15 3.65 12.04 11.45
N LEU A 16 2.95 12.51 10.41
CA LEU A 16 3.31 12.20 9.03
C LEU A 16 4.74 12.68 8.73
N ASN A 17 5.54 11.81 8.11
CA ASN A 17 6.86 12.18 7.63
C ASN A 17 6.77 13.17 6.45
N VAL A 18 7.89 13.80 6.09
CA VAL A 18 7.94 14.82 5.02
C VAL A 18 7.48 14.26 3.68
N GLN A 19 7.78 12.99 3.36
CA GLN A 19 7.36 12.38 2.09
C GLN A 19 5.83 12.24 1.99
N ARG A 20 5.18 11.76 3.05
CA ARG A 20 3.72 11.65 3.15
C ARG A 20 3.03 13.02 3.06
N LYS A 21 3.60 14.02 3.72
CA LYS A 21 3.15 15.42 3.62
C LYS A 21 3.29 15.95 2.19
N ALA A 22 4.40 15.66 1.50
CA ALA A 22 4.58 16.05 0.10
C ALA A 22 3.54 15.38 -0.81
N ALA A 23 3.21 14.12 -0.54
CA ALA A 23 2.18 13.39 -1.27
C ALA A 23 0.79 13.98 -1.08
N ILE A 24 0.39 14.29 0.16
CA ILE A 24 -0.89 14.97 0.44
C ILE A 24 -0.91 16.37 -0.16
N ALA A 25 0.14 17.17 0.00
CA ALA A 25 0.18 18.55 -0.50
C ALA A 25 0.07 18.64 -2.03
N ARG A 26 0.55 17.61 -2.76
CA ARG A 26 0.64 17.63 -4.22
C ARG A 26 -0.30 16.64 -4.91
N GLY A 27 -0.94 15.74 -4.17
CA GLY A 27 -1.90 14.77 -4.68
C GLY A 27 -1.27 13.67 -5.53
N GLY A 28 -0.15 13.11 -5.08
CA GLY A 28 0.53 12.06 -5.83
C GLY A 28 1.80 11.50 -5.19
N ALA A 29 2.54 10.71 -5.97
CA ALA A 29 3.86 10.21 -5.61
C ALA A 29 4.92 10.85 -6.51
N PHE A 30 6.07 11.23 -5.96
CA PHE A 30 7.10 11.96 -6.69
C PHE A 30 8.50 11.44 -6.40
N ASP A 31 9.35 11.44 -7.42
CA ASP A 31 10.79 11.22 -7.26
C ASP A 31 11.45 12.53 -6.81
N HIS A 32 12.00 12.54 -5.59
CA HIS A 32 12.65 13.70 -4.99
C HIS A 32 14.17 13.68 -5.11
N ALA A 33 14.74 12.94 -6.07
CA ALA A 33 16.18 12.95 -6.37
C ALA A 33 16.74 14.38 -6.47
N GLY A 34 17.85 14.64 -5.77
CA GLY A 34 18.47 15.97 -5.66
C GLY A 34 17.85 16.91 -4.61
N ARG A 35 16.75 16.51 -3.96
CA ARG A 35 16.16 17.18 -2.78
C ARG A 35 16.23 16.32 -1.52
N VAL A 36 16.54 15.04 -1.69
CA VAL A 36 16.63 14.02 -0.65
C VAL A 36 17.92 13.25 -0.83
N ARG A 37 18.63 13.03 0.27
CA ARG A 37 19.70 12.05 0.37
C ARG A 37 19.14 10.77 0.98
N VAL A 38 19.41 9.64 0.34
CA VAL A 38 18.98 8.32 0.81
C VAL A 38 20.16 7.67 1.52
N GLU A 39 20.05 7.55 2.83
CA GLU A 39 21.09 7.02 3.71
C GLU A 39 20.71 5.64 4.24
N ARG A 40 21.72 4.89 4.70
CA ARG A 40 21.48 3.63 5.41
C ARG A 40 21.29 3.89 6.89
N MET A 41 20.28 3.23 7.43
CA MET A 41 20.05 3.19 8.88
C MET A 41 21.12 2.32 9.54
N ALA A 42 21.83 2.86 10.52
CA ALA A 42 22.91 2.15 11.22
C ALA A 42 22.41 0.93 12.01
N ASP A 43 21.22 1.04 12.63
CA ASP A 43 20.66 0.05 13.55
C ASP A 43 19.43 -0.68 12.97
N PHE A 44 19.33 -0.78 11.64
CA PHE A 44 18.19 -1.45 11.00
C PHE A 44 18.19 -2.96 11.29
N ASP A 45 17.11 -3.43 11.92
CA ASP A 45 16.87 -4.84 12.20
C ASP A 45 15.60 -5.33 11.49
N MET A 46 15.80 -6.04 10.38
CA MET A 46 14.71 -6.65 9.60
C MET A 46 13.92 -7.69 10.40
N GLY A 47 14.53 -8.34 11.40
CA GLY A 47 13.85 -9.30 12.27
C GLY A 47 12.69 -8.69 13.05
N ARG A 48 12.67 -7.35 13.17
CA ARG A 48 11.60 -6.59 13.82
C ARG A 48 10.56 -6.05 12.83
N THR A 49 10.46 -6.58 11.61
CA THR A 49 9.48 -6.16 10.59
C THR A 49 8.59 -7.34 10.19
N ILE A 50 7.49 -7.09 9.46
CA ILE A 50 6.71 -8.17 8.81
C ILE A 50 7.54 -9.09 7.90
N PHE A 51 8.72 -8.64 7.49
CA PHE A 51 9.62 -9.37 6.62
C PHE A 51 10.70 -10.15 7.40
N GLY A 52 10.65 -10.15 8.74
CA GLY A 52 11.65 -10.84 9.57
C GLY A 52 11.75 -12.34 9.30
N GLY A 53 10.64 -12.96 8.89
CA GLY A 53 10.56 -14.37 8.49
C GLY A 53 11.09 -14.67 7.08
N LEU A 54 11.48 -13.67 6.28
CA LEU A 54 12.14 -13.92 5.01
C LEU A 54 13.50 -14.57 5.24
N GLU A 55 13.87 -15.47 4.32
CA GLU A 55 15.18 -16.13 4.29
C GLU A 55 15.87 -15.93 2.93
N GLY A 56 17.18 -16.21 2.89
CA GLY A 56 17.96 -16.25 1.66
C GLY A 56 17.98 -14.95 0.85
N VAL A 57 17.84 -15.06 -0.47
CA VAL A 57 17.90 -13.93 -1.40
C VAL A 57 16.76 -12.91 -1.14
N PRO A 58 15.48 -13.30 -1.01
CA PRO A 58 14.41 -12.35 -0.68
C PRO A 58 14.69 -11.50 0.58
N LYS A 59 15.25 -12.12 1.62
CA LYS A 59 15.67 -11.43 2.85
C LYS A 59 16.70 -10.32 2.55
N LEU A 60 17.72 -10.62 1.75
CA LEU A 60 18.76 -9.65 1.40
C LEU A 60 18.21 -8.46 0.58
N PHE A 61 17.31 -8.74 -0.38
CA PHE A 61 16.65 -7.69 -1.16
C PHE A 61 15.78 -6.78 -0.28
N MET A 62 15.01 -7.37 0.62
CA MET A 62 14.13 -6.60 1.51
C MET A 62 14.93 -5.78 2.53
N ALA A 63 16.05 -6.32 3.04
CA ALA A 63 16.96 -5.58 3.92
C ALA A 63 17.54 -4.34 3.24
N GLU A 64 17.95 -4.48 1.97
CA GLU A 64 18.48 -3.36 1.19
C GLU A 64 17.43 -2.27 0.98
N LYS A 65 16.17 -2.68 0.76
CA LYS A 65 15.06 -1.78 0.52
C LYS A 65 14.64 -1.02 1.78
N LEU A 66 14.50 -1.72 2.90
CA LEU A 66 13.94 -1.19 4.13
C LEU A 66 14.97 -0.53 5.05
N GLY A 67 16.25 -0.93 4.97
CA GLY A 67 17.33 -0.38 5.79
C GLY A 67 17.82 0.99 5.34
N LYS A 68 16.90 1.83 4.86
CA LYS A 68 17.18 3.15 4.30
C LYS A 68 16.27 4.20 4.90
N GLU A 69 16.81 5.40 5.08
CA GLU A 69 16.05 6.57 5.49
C GLU A 69 16.26 7.74 4.50
N ALA A 70 15.25 8.59 4.42
CA ALA A 70 15.25 9.78 3.58
C ALA A 70 15.62 11.01 4.40
N VAL A 71 16.80 11.58 4.14
CA VAL A 71 17.25 12.83 4.74
C VAL A 71 16.98 13.97 3.76
N TRP A 72 16.02 14.82 4.10
CA TRP A 72 15.59 15.93 3.24
C TRP A 72 16.52 17.13 3.37
N ASP A 73 16.77 17.80 2.25
CA ASP A 73 17.33 19.16 2.28
C ASP A 73 16.41 20.08 3.09
N SER A 74 17.00 20.96 3.92
CA SER A 74 16.21 21.79 4.85
C SER A 74 15.26 22.75 4.14
N ASN A 75 15.63 23.28 2.98
CA ASN A 75 14.74 24.14 2.20
C ASN A 75 13.62 23.30 1.57
N ALA A 76 13.96 22.14 1.00
CA ALA A 76 12.98 21.24 0.43
C ALA A 76 11.95 20.74 1.46
N ALA A 77 12.40 20.40 2.67
CA ALA A 77 11.53 20.03 3.77
C ALA A 77 10.62 21.19 4.20
N ALA A 78 11.17 22.40 4.37
CA ALA A 78 10.39 23.58 4.73
C ALA A 78 9.31 23.94 3.69
N GLU A 79 9.64 23.82 2.40
CA GLU A 79 8.69 24.01 1.30
C GLU A 79 7.54 22.99 1.38
N VAL A 80 7.85 21.73 1.65
CA VAL A 80 6.84 20.67 1.80
C VAL A 80 5.96 20.91 3.02
N GLU A 81 6.54 21.28 4.17
CA GLU A 81 5.80 21.58 5.38
C GLU A 81 4.84 22.76 5.17
N SER A 82 5.30 23.82 4.49
CA SER A 82 4.44 24.96 4.14
C SER A 82 3.29 24.53 3.22
N ALA A 83 3.59 23.78 2.15
CA ALA A 83 2.57 23.35 1.19
C ALA A 83 1.55 22.38 1.83
N TYR A 84 2.01 21.52 2.75
CA TYR A 84 1.12 20.63 3.50
C TYR A 84 0.24 21.42 4.46
N ALA A 85 0.79 22.39 5.20
CA ALA A 85 -0.01 23.26 6.07
C ALA A 85 -1.08 24.04 5.29
N ASP A 86 -0.74 24.54 4.10
CA ASP A 86 -1.71 25.20 3.21
C ASP A 86 -2.80 24.24 2.74
N ALA A 87 -2.44 23.00 2.37
CA ALA A 87 -3.39 21.98 1.94
C ALA A 87 -4.35 21.58 3.07
N GLU A 88 -3.83 21.34 4.28
CA GLU A 88 -4.63 21.00 5.47
C GLU A 88 -5.51 22.18 5.92
N ALA A 89 -5.03 23.41 5.81
CA ALA A 89 -5.85 24.59 6.13
C ALA A 89 -6.98 24.81 5.12
N ALA A 90 -6.72 24.55 3.83
CA ALA A 90 -7.71 24.68 2.78
C ALA A 90 -8.76 23.56 2.86
N GLN A 91 -8.34 22.35 3.22
CA GLN A 91 -9.20 21.20 3.31
C GLN A 91 -8.67 20.21 4.36
N PRO A 92 -9.10 20.30 5.61
CA PRO A 92 -8.66 19.36 6.62
C PRO A 92 -9.21 17.96 6.33
N ALA A 93 -8.43 16.92 6.63
CA ALA A 93 -8.94 15.56 6.65
C ALA A 93 -10.07 15.43 7.70
N PRO A 94 -11.10 14.62 7.44
CA PRO A 94 -12.17 14.39 8.41
C PRO A 94 -11.63 13.70 9.66
N GLU A 95 -12.21 13.99 10.82
CA GLU A 95 -11.83 13.29 12.04
C GLU A 95 -12.19 11.80 11.95
N ILE A 96 -11.28 10.94 12.42
CA ILE A 96 -11.51 9.50 12.51
C ILE A 96 -12.48 9.23 13.68
N ASP A 97 -13.56 8.48 13.42
CA ASP A 97 -14.55 8.08 14.44
C ASP A 97 -13.86 7.43 15.64
N GLN A 98 -14.08 7.97 16.85
CA GLN A 98 -13.45 7.46 18.07
C GLN A 98 -13.71 5.97 18.30
N ARG A 99 -14.86 5.43 17.88
CA ARG A 99 -15.14 3.99 18.03
C ARG A 99 -14.23 3.14 17.14
N LEU A 100 -13.81 3.66 15.98
CA LEU A 100 -12.81 3.01 15.13
C LEU A 100 -11.41 3.16 15.72
N VAL A 101 -11.08 4.32 16.31
CA VAL A 101 -9.83 4.51 17.05
C VAL A 101 -9.73 3.49 18.18
N ASP A 102 -10.79 3.35 18.99
CA ASP A 102 -10.85 2.41 20.10
C ASP A 102 -10.70 0.96 19.61
N PHE A 103 -11.30 0.62 18.45
CA PHE A 103 -11.10 -0.68 17.83
C PHE A 103 -9.64 -0.89 17.42
N LEU A 104 -9.03 0.05 16.69
CA LEU A 104 -7.63 -0.07 16.27
C LEU A 104 -6.67 -0.17 17.47
N VAL A 105 -6.90 0.58 18.54
CA VAL A 105 -6.00 0.60 19.71
C VAL A 105 -6.19 -0.63 20.61
N HIS A 106 -7.43 -1.11 20.79
CA HIS A 106 -7.72 -2.16 21.77
C HIS A 106 -7.95 -3.53 21.16
N GLU A 107 -8.28 -3.61 19.87
CA GLU A 107 -8.59 -4.85 19.18
C GLU A 107 -7.55 -5.27 18.14
N CYS A 108 -6.68 -4.35 17.71
CA CYS A 108 -5.61 -4.67 16.77
C CYS A 108 -4.23 -4.74 17.46
N ASP A 109 -3.38 -5.63 16.96
CA ASP A 109 -1.97 -5.76 17.32
C ASP A 109 -1.08 -5.30 16.16
N PHE A 110 -0.61 -4.06 16.24
CA PHE A 110 0.31 -3.47 15.27
C PHE A 110 1.79 -3.70 15.61
N SER A 111 2.10 -4.42 16.69
CA SER A 111 3.49 -4.71 17.08
C SER A 111 4.23 -5.57 16.06
N MET A 112 3.48 -6.28 15.21
CA MET A 112 4.01 -7.18 14.20
C MET A 112 4.36 -6.50 12.88
N GLU A 113 3.87 -5.28 12.58
CA GLU A 113 3.99 -4.72 11.22
C GLU A 113 5.23 -3.87 10.97
N HIS A 114 5.46 -2.90 11.83
CA HIS A 114 6.71 -2.15 11.87
C HIS A 114 7.08 -1.96 13.34
N ALA A 115 8.18 -2.54 13.82
CA ALA A 115 8.56 -2.45 15.24
C ALA A 115 8.99 -1.06 15.72
N ASP A 116 8.84 -0.03 14.89
CA ASP A 116 9.01 1.39 15.20
C ASP A 116 7.68 2.16 15.35
N GLY A 117 6.53 1.51 15.14
CA GLY A 117 5.20 2.13 15.28
C GLY A 117 4.67 2.87 14.03
N THR A 118 5.39 2.81 12.91
CA THR A 118 5.04 3.52 11.66
C THR A 118 3.83 2.97 10.92
N PHE A 119 3.30 1.80 11.32
CA PHE A 119 2.10 1.24 10.69
C PHE A 119 0.87 2.12 10.90
N LEU A 120 0.69 2.64 12.12
CA LEU A 120 -0.43 3.53 12.39
C LEU A 120 -0.34 4.83 11.58
N GLU A 121 0.88 5.33 11.37
CA GLU A 121 1.13 6.47 10.52
C GLU A 121 0.83 6.20 9.05
N HIS A 122 1.10 4.98 8.58
CA HIS A 122 0.68 4.51 7.25
C HIS A 122 -0.84 4.54 7.10
N LEU A 123 -1.58 3.99 8.07
CA LEU A 123 -3.04 3.97 8.05
C LEU A 123 -3.63 5.39 8.04
N VAL A 124 -3.12 6.28 8.89
CA VAL A 124 -3.55 7.69 8.94
C VAL A 124 -3.22 8.41 7.64
N PHE A 125 -2.01 8.20 7.08
CA PHE A 125 -1.67 8.75 5.77
C PHE A 125 -2.67 8.31 4.69
N CYS A 126 -2.96 7.01 4.60
CA CYS A 126 -3.88 6.49 3.58
C CYS A 126 -5.30 7.03 3.77
N HIS A 127 -5.76 7.17 5.00
CA HIS A 127 -7.02 7.82 5.34
C HIS A 127 -7.07 9.26 4.82
N ASP A 128 -6.10 10.08 5.20
CA ASP A 128 -6.08 11.51 4.87
C ASP A 128 -5.94 11.70 3.35
N TYR A 129 -5.04 10.97 2.72
CA TYR A 129 -4.86 11.00 1.27
C TYR A 129 -6.16 10.64 0.54
N ALA A 130 -6.86 9.57 0.96
CA ALA A 130 -8.14 9.18 0.37
C ALA A 130 -9.22 10.26 0.56
N ALA A 131 -9.28 10.90 1.73
CA ALA A 131 -10.22 11.98 1.99
C ALA A 131 -9.98 13.19 1.06
N HIS A 132 -8.73 13.49 0.74
CA HIS A 132 -8.37 14.56 -0.18
C HIS A 132 -8.65 14.22 -1.64
N TYR A 133 -8.32 12.98 -2.05
CA TYR A 133 -8.14 12.60 -3.46
C TYR A 133 -9.08 11.51 -3.97
N TYR A 134 -9.98 11.00 -3.14
CA TYR A 134 -11.02 10.05 -3.54
C TYR A 134 -12.38 10.32 -2.88
N ARG A 135 -12.79 11.59 -2.86
CA ARG A 135 -13.94 12.15 -2.11
C ARG A 135 -15.30 11.48 -2.33
N GLY A 136 -15.48 10.78 -3.43
CA GLY A 136 -16.72 10.02 -3.69
C GLY A 136 -16.84 8.73 -2.88
N ASN A 137 -15.76 8.31 -2.22
CA ASN A 137 -15.67 7.05 -1.49
C ASN A 137 -15.09 7.27 -0.08
N SER A 138 -15.38 6.33 0.84
CA SER A 138 -15.06 6.49 2.25
C SER A 138 -13.56 6.35 2.57
N PRO A 139 -12.92 7.33 3.21
CA PRO A 139 -11.52 7.22 3.64
C PRO A 139 -11.32 6.17 4.74
N LYS A 140 -12.38 5.70 5.40
CA LYS A 140 -12.31 4.59 6.37
C LYS A 140 -11.84 3.29 5.73
N VAL A 141 -12.13 3.07 4.45
CA VAL A 141 -11.58 1.91 3.72
C VAL A 141 -10.06 2.00 3.70
N ALA A 142 -9.50 3.16 3.32
CA ALA A 142 -8.06 3.38 3.29
C ALA A 142 -7.43 3.39 4.69
N LEU A 143 -8.17 3.72 5.75
CA LEU A 143 -7.70 3.58 7.13
C LEU A 143 -7.56 2.11 7.57
N LEU A 144 -8.40 1.21 7.04
CA LEU A 144 -8.56 -0.15 7.55
C LEU A 144 -8.05 -1.23 6.58
N HIS A 145 -7.61 -0.83 5.39
CA HIS A 145 -7.36 -1.71 4.25
C HIS A 145 -6.42 -2.90 4.51
N SER A 146 -5.53 -2.79 5.50
CA SER A 146 -4.48 -3.78 5.80
C SER A 146 -4.64 -4.48 7.15
N ILE A 147 -5.62 -4.12 7.98
CA ILE A 147 -5.76 -4.71 9.32
C ILE A 147 -6.19 -6.19 9.26
N MET A 148 -6.87 -6.57 8.17
CA MET A 148 -7.30 -7.94 7.87
C MET A 148 -6.26 -8.73 7.08
N GLY A 149 -5.05 -8.20 6.94
CA GLY A 149 -3.94 -8.86 6.26
C GLY A 149 -3.22 -7.91 5.31
N THR A 150 -1.95 -8.21 5.10
CA THR A 150 -1.11 -7.54 4.10
C THR A 150 -0.68 -8.52 3.01
N ALA A 151 0.30 -8.12 2.20
CA ALA A 151 0.94 -9.02 1.26
C ALA A 151 1.69 -10.18 1.98
N THR A 152 1.98 -10.08 3.28
CA THR A 152 2.55 -11.15 4.10
C THR A 152 1.47 -11.84 4.94
N ASN A 153 1.85 -12.74 5.85
CA ASN A 153 0.95 -13.39 6.80
C ASN A 153 0.83 -12.66 8.14
N THR A 154 1.01 -11.34 8.11
CA THR A 154 0.76 -10.50 9.28
C THR A 154 -0.66 -9.98 9.23
N PHE A 155 -1.37 -10.13 10.35
CA PHE A 155 -2.75 -9.71 10.53
C PHE A 155 -2.82 -8.89 11.81
N ALA A 156 -3.30 -7.65 11.71
CA ALA A 156 -3.45 -6.82 12.89
C ALA A 156 -4.62 -7.27 13.76
N MET A 157 -5.59 -8.01 13.24
CA MET A 157 -6.71 -8.56 14.02
C MET A 157 -6.96 -10.03 13.70
N GLU A 158 -7.62 -10.72 14.62
CA GLU A 158 -8.12 -12.08 14.41
C GLU A 158 -9.43 -12.08 13.62
N ALA A 159 -9.67 -13.13 12.83
CA ALA A 159 -10.93 -13.33 12.09
C ALA A 159 -12.19 -13.28 13.01
N SER A 160 -12.05 -13.74 14.25
CA SER A 160 -13.12 -13.70 15.27
C SER A 160 -13.67 -12.29 15.53
N LYS A 161 -12.90 -11.24 15.22
CA LYS A 161 -13.27 -9.83 15.45
C LYS A 161 -13.99 -9.18 14.27
N ILE A 162 -14.13 -9.87 13.14
CA ILE A 162 -14.80 -9.35 11.93
C ILE A 162 -16.23 -8.85 12.23
N PRO A 163 -17.10 -9.58 12.96
CA PRO A 163 -18.44 -9.07 13.27
C PRO A 163 -18.43 -7.75 14.06
N LYS A 164 -17.45 -7.57 14.96
CA LYS A 164 -17.29 -6.32 15.72
C LYS A 164 -16.86 -5.18 14.80
N LEU A 165 -15.90 -5.41 13.89
CA LEU A 165 -15.47 -4.43 12.90
C LEU A 165 -16.63 -4.01 11.99
N LYS A 166 -17.39 -4.96 11.45
CA LYS A 166 -18.54 -4.67 10.56
C LYS A 166 -19.61 -3.83 11.25
N GLY A 167 -19.80 -3.98 12.56
CA GLY A 167 -20.69 -3.13 13.35
C GLY A 167 -20.29 -1.65 13.43
N LEU A 168 -19.07 -1.30 12.99
CA LEU A 168 -18.55 0.08 12.94
C LEU A 168 -18.54 0.66 11.52
N LEU A 169 -18.91 -0.15 10.52
CA LEU A 169 -18.79 0.15 9.09
C LEU A 169 -20.14 0.09 8.40
N THR A 170 -20.25 0.79 7.27
CA THR A 170 -21.30 0.53 6.28
C THR A 170 -21.00 -0.77 5.52
N ASP A 171 -22.01 -1.34 4.86
CA ASP A 171 -21.83 -2.56 4.06
C ASP A 171 -20.78 -2.37 2.94
N PHE A 172 -20.77 -1.20 2.31
CA PHE A 172 -19.77 -0.82 1.31
C PHE A 172 -18.35 -0.81 1.91
N GLU A 173 -18.17 -0.13 3.05
CA GLU A 173 -16.85 -0.05 3.71
C GLU A 173 -16.37 -1.43 4.13
N ALA A 174 -17.24 -2.24 4.72
CA ALA A 174 -16.91 -3.61 5.11
C ALA A 174 -16.46 -4.45 3.91
N LEU A 175 -17.21 -4.41 2.80
CA LEU A 175 -16.87 -5.15 1.59
C LEU A 175 -15.49 -4.76 1.04
N GLN A 176 -15.20 -3.46 0.98
CA GLN A 176 -13.94 -2.95 0.44
C GLN A 176 -12.74 -3.26 1.35
N VAL A 177 -12.93 -3.20 2.68
CA VAL A 177 -11.89 -3.60 3.65
C VAL A 177 -11.61 -5.10 3.59
N GLU A 178 -12.65 -5.93 3.43
CA GLU A 178 -12.50 -7.38 3.34
C GLU A 178 -11.79 -7.83 2.05
N VAL A 179 -12.04 -7.17 0.91
CA VAL A 179 -11.48 -7.59 -0.39
C VAL A 179 -10.06 -7.09 -0.62
N PHE A 180 -9.67 -5.97 -0.02
CA PHE A 180 -8.39 -5.30 -0.30
C PHE A 180 -7.16 -6.23 -0.10
N PRO A 181 -6.99 -6.95 1.02
CA PRO A 181 -5.82 -7.82 1.20
C PRO A 181 -5.72 -8.91 0.12
N SER A 182 -6.86 -9.44 -0.30
CA SER A 182 -6.87 -10.50 -1.30
C SER A 182 -6.53 -9.98 -2.69
N THR A 183 -7.11 -8.86 -3.10
CA THR A 183 -6.75 -8.20 -4.36
C THR A 183 -5.26 -7.83 -4.40
N LEU A 184 -4.70 -7.36 -3.27
CA LEU A 184 -3.26 -7.09 -3.16
C LEU A 184 -2.41 -8.32 -3.47
N ARG A 185 -2.77 -9.50 -2.96
CA ARG A 185 -2.06 -10.75 -3.26
C ARG A 185 -2.21 -11.16 -4.73
N LEU A 186 -3.38 -10.93 -5.33
CA LEU A 186 -3.62 -11.21 -6.76
C LEU A 186 -2.73 -10.37 -7.68
N PHE A 187 -2.41 -9.12 -7.34
CA PHE A 187 -1.49 -8.30 -8.15
C PHE A 187 -0.13 -8.95 -8.35
N TYR A 188 0.42 -9.51 -7.28
CA TYR A 188 1.71 -10.17 -7.32
C TYR A 188 1.62 -11.61 -7.87
N ASN A 189 0.42 -12.20 -7.90
CA ASN A 189 0.17 -13.47 -8.60
C ASN A 189 -0.17 -13.29 -10.09
N ASP A 190 0.19 -12.14 -10.69
CA ASP A 190 0.32 -11.73 -12.11
C ASP A 190 -0.82 -11.99 -13.11
N ASP A 191 -1.51 -13.12 -13.00
CA ASP A 191 -2.51 -13.58 -13.96
C ASP A 191 -3.75 -12.65 -13.93
N PHE A 192 -4.07 -12.07 -12.77
CA PHE A 192 -5.22 -11.18 -12.58
C PHE A 192 -5.15 -9.89 -13.40
N LEU A 193 -4.08 -9.10 -13.25
CA LEU A 193 -3.92 -7.87 -14.03
C LEU A 193 -3.74 -8.18 -15.51
N THR A 194 -3.09 -9.30 -15.83
CA THR A 194 -2.92 -9.77 -17.22
C THR A 194 -4.26 -10.05 -17.88
N GLU A 195 -5.17 -10.73 -17.19
CA GLU A 195 -6.50 -11.04 -17.71
C GLU A 195 -7.33 -9.76 -17.93
N LEU A 196 -7.29 -8.81 -16.99
CA LEU A 196 -7.95 -7.51 -17.15
C LEU A 196 -7.40 -6.73 -18.35
N GLU A 197 -6.08 -6.69 -18.51
CA GLU A 197 -5.42 -6.02 -19.65
C GLU A 197 -5.79 -6.65 -20.99
N GLN A 198 -5.86 -7.98 -21.07
CA GLN A 198 -6.25 -8.71 -22.29
C GLN A 198 -7.73 -8.50 -22.64
N ASN A 199 -8.58 -8.28 -21.65
CA ASN A 199 -10.03 -8.10 -21.82
C ASN A 199 -10.49 -6.64 -21.76
N ILE A 200 -9.56 -5.67 -21.90
CA ILE A 200 -9.87 -4.24 -21.83
C ILE A 200 -10.95 -3.77 -22.83
N HIS A 201 -11.08 -4.48 -23.94
CA HIS A 201 -12.03 -4.19 -25.02
C HIS A 201 -13.49 -4.56 -24.70
N ARG A 202 -13.73 -5.23 -23.57
CA ARG A 202 -15.03 -5.77 -23.14
C ARG A 202 -15.31 -5.56 -21.65
N LEU A 203 -14.70 -4.54 -21.04
CA LEU A 203 -14.86 -4.26 -19.60
C LEU A 203 -16.30 -3.93 -19.21
N ASP A 204 -17.11 -3.43 -20.14
CA ASP A 204 -18.56 -3.24 -19.99
C ASP A 204 -19.33 -4.54 -19.72
N ARG A 205 -18.71 -5.69 -20.02
CA ARG A 205 -19.25 -7.03 -19.77
C ARG A 205 -18.73 -7.67 -18.49
N LEU A 206 -17.82 -7.01 -17.77
CA LEU A 206 -17.36 -7.54 -16.50
C LEU A 206 -18.51 -7.43 -15.49
N GLU A 207 -18.85 -8.54 -14.84
CA GLU A 207 -19.96 -8.58 -13.89
C GLU A 207 -19.45 -8.67 -12.45
N ALA A 208 -18.50 -9.57 -12.19
CA ALA A 208 -18.01 -9.81 -10.84
C ALA A 208 -16.59 -10.38 -10.80
N LEU A 209 -15.93 -10.22 -9.66
CA LEU A 209 -14.75 -10.95 -9.25
C LEU A 209 -15.11 -11.87 -8.07
N HIS A 210 -14.76 -13.14 -8.20
CA HIS A 210 -14.86 -14.16 -7.16
C HIS A 210 -13.46 -14.53 -6.69
N LEU A 211 -13.27 -14.62 -5.37
CA LEU A 211 -12.00 -14.94 -4.73
C LEU A 211 -12.22 -15.40 -3.28
N ASN A 212 -11.15 -15.64 -2.53
CA ASN A 212 -11.20 -15.95 -1.11
C ASN A 212 -10.52 -14.85 -0.28
N ARG A 213 -11.09 -14.54 0.89
CA ARG A 213 -10.56 -13.56 1.84
C ARG A 213 -9.28 -14.07 2.49
N VAL A 214 -8.25 -13.23 2.61
CA VAL A 214 -6.93 -13.65 3.10
C VAL A 214 -6.95 -14.23 4.52
N ILE A 215 -7.69 -13.59 5.44
CA ILE A 215 -7.59 -13.88 6.88
C ILE A 215 -8.14 -15.24 7.31
N ASP A 216 -9.13 -15.78 6.59
CA ASP A 216 -9.84 -17.01 6.95
C ASP A 216 -10.32 -17.84 5.75
N ASN A 217 -9.92 -17.46 4.54
CA ASN A 217 -10.26 -18.13 3.30
C ASN A 217 -11.76 -18.20 2.98
N GLU A 218 -12.61 -17.40 3.64
CA GLU A 218 -14.03 -17.33 3.32
C GLU A 218 -14.24 -16.82 1.87
N PRO A 219 -15.16 -17.42 1.09
CA PRO A 219 -15.48 -16.96 -0.24
C PRO A 219 -15.99 -15.51 -0.25
N LEU A 220 -15.54 -14.74 -1.23
CA LEU A 220 -15.89 -13.34 -1.39
C LEU A 220 -16.20 -13.05 -2.86
N THR A 221 -17.27 -12.29 -3.09
CA THR A 221 -17.67 -11.83 -4.41
C THR A 221 -17.89 -10.33 -4.37
N ILE A 222 -17.32 -9.62 -5.33
CA ILE A 222 -17.57 -8.20 -5.56
C ILE A 222 -18.01 -7.99 -7.00
N ASP A 223 -18.92 -7.05 -7.24
CA ASP A 223 -19.30 -6.66 -8.60
C ASP A 223 -18.19 -5.84 -9.28
N ALA A 224 -18.37 -5.58 -10.58
CA ALA A 224 -17.41 -4.83 -11.38
C ALA A 224 -17.18 -3.40 -10.87
N GLU A 225 -18.22 -2.71 -10.38
CA GLU A 225 -18.09 -1.36 -9.84
C GLU A 225 -17.20 -1.35 -8.59
N ASN A 226 -17.49 -2.25 -7.65
CA ASN A 226 -16.69 -2.43 -6.45
C ASN A 226 -15.25 -2.86 -6.75
N LEU A 227 -15.02 -3.61 -7.82
CA LEU A 227 -13.66 -3.92 -8.26
C LEU A 227 -12.91 -2.66 -8.68
N TRP A 228 -13.48 -1.84 -9.56
CA TRP A 228 -12.80 -0.60 -9.99
C TRP A 228 -12.57 0.35 -8.82
N ILE A 229 -13.50 0.42 -7.89
CA ILE A 229 -13.33 1.19 -6.66
C ILE A 229 -12.15 0.66 -5.84
N ASN A 230 -12.07 -0.67 -5.65
CA ASN A 230 -10.99 -1.31 -4.90
C ASN A 230 -9.61 -1.08 -5.53
N LEU A 231 -9.53 -1.19 -6.86
CA LEU A 231 -8.31 -0.91 -7.61
C LEU A 231 -7.83 0.54 -7.44
N ASN A 232 -8.73 1.51 -7.27
CA ASN A 232 -8.36 2.90 -6.96
C ASN A 232 -7.84 3.07 -5.52
N TYR A 233 -8.35 2.32 -4.54
CA TYR A 233 -7.73 2.28 -3.20
C TYR A 233 -6.32 1.73 -3.25
N HIS A 234 -6.08 0.68 -4.04
CA HIS A 234 -4.73 0.15 -4.23
C HIS A 234 -3.79 1.16 -4.91
N LEU A 235 -4.29 1.90 -5.90
CA LEU A 235 -3.52 2.96 -6.57
C LEU A 235 -3.05 4.01 -5.57
N MET A 236 -3.91 4.45 -4.65
CA MET A 236 -3.54 5.38 -3.57
C MET A 236 -2.59 4.75 -2.55
N HIS A 237 -2.82 3.50 -2.17
CA HIS A 237 -1.97 2.76 -1.25
C HIS A 237 -0.52 2.69 -1.74
N PHE A 238 -0.29 2.49 -3.04
CA PHE A 238 1.07 2.47 -3.60
C PHE A 238 1.84 3.78 -3.40
N VAL A 239 1.17 4.94 -3.24
CA VAL A 239 1.83 6.23 -3.03
C VAL A 239 2.75 6.20 -1.81
N ASP A 240 2.35 5.54 -0.72
CA ASP A 240 3.13 5.50 0.51
C ASP A 240 4.40 4.65 0.41
N PHE A 241 4.39 3.65 -0.46
CA PHE A 241 5.49 2.69 -0.58
C PHE A 241 6.49 3.04 -1.67
N MET A 242 6.31 4.18 -2.33
CA MET A 242 7.28 4.66 -3.31
C MET A 242 8.57 5.10 -2.60
N PRO A 243 9.76 4.77 -3.15
CA PRO A 243 11.00 5.34 -2.64
C PRO A 243 10.93 6.86 -2.65
N ALA A 244 11.55 7.54 -1.67
CA ALA A 244 11.57 9.00 -1.66
C ALA A 244 12.28 9.60 -2.89
N ALA A 245 13.26 8.89 -3.45
CA ALA A 245 14.07 9.34 -4.58
C ALA A 245 14.58 8.17 -5.45
N ASN A 246 15.16 8.50 -6.60
CA ASN A 246 15.91 7.61 -7.49
C ASN A 246 15.08 6.50 -8.14
N TRP A 247 13.85 6.78 -8.55
CA TRP A 247 12.96 5.78 -9.14
C TRP A 247 13.53 5.15 -10.41
N GLY A 248 14.25 5.94 -11.22
CA GLY A 248 14.93 5.43 -12.42
C GLY A 248 16.04 4.42 -12.10
N THR A 249 16.69 4.52 -10.94
CA THR A 249 17.64 3.51 -10.45
C THR A 249 16.89 2.25 -10.00
N HIS A 250 15.81 2.42 -9.26
CA HIS A 250 15.02 1.36 -8.62
C HIS A 250 13.89 0.79 -9.50
N ARG A 251 13.91 1.04 -10.81
CA ARG A 251 12.82 0.64 -11.73
C ARG A 251 12.49 -0.85 -11.80
N ALA A 252 13.40 -1.70 -11.33
CA ALA A 252 13.20 -3.14 -11.25
C ALA A 252 12.47 -3.58 -9.95
N ASP A 253 12.20 -2.64 -9.02
CA ASP A 253 11.43 -2.92 -7.82
C ASP A 253 10.03 -3.43 -8.21
N PRO A 254 9.60 -4.62 -7.74
CA PRO A 254 8.27 -5.16 -8.00
C PRO A 254 7.13 -4.19 -7.66
N LEU A 255 7.27 -3.40 -6.60
CA LEU A 255 6.23 -2.46 -6.18
C LEU A 255 6.08 -1.30 -7.16
N LEU A 256 7.19 -0.71 -7.60
CA LEU A 256 7.18 0.35 -8.62
C LEU A 256 6.62 -0.19 -9.96
N GLN A 257 6.96 -1.42 -10.33
CA GLN A 257 6.39 -2.09 -11.51
C GLN A 257 4.87 -2.31 -11.38
N MET A 258 4.38 -2.76 -10.23
CA MET A 258 2.94 -2.94 -9.98
C MET A 258 2.19 -1.62 -9.94
N PHE A 259 2.75 -0.58 -9.31
CA PHE A 259 2.15 0.74 -9.30
C PHE A 259 2.00 1.31 -10.71
N GLN A 260 3.07 1.24 -11.52
CA GLN A 260 3.04 1.66 -12.91
C GLN A 260 2.00 0.87 -13.72
N ARG A 261 1.94 -0.44 -13.54
CA ARG A 261 1.01 -1.30 -14.25
C ARG A 261 -0.45 -0.99 -13.91
N LEU A 262 -0.78 -0.90 -12.62
CA LEU A 262 -2.12 -0.57 -12.15
C LEU A 262 -2.54 0.83 -12.62
N SER A 263 -1.64 1.82 -12.50
CA SER A 263 -1.84 3.17 -13.00
C SER A 263 -2.21 3.17 -14.49
N ASN A 264 -1.41 2.49 -15.32
CA ASN A 264 -1.66 2.41 -16.75
C ASN A 264 -2.94 1.64 -17.10
N LEU A 265 -3.27 0.57 -16.35
CA LEU A 265 -4.50 -0.18 -16.54
C LEU A 265 -5.72 0.71 -16.30
N LEU A 266 -5.76 1.43 -15.18
CA LEU A 266 -6.87 2.31 -14.83
C LEU A 266 -7.04 3.44 -15.85
N ASP A 267 -5.95 4.03 -16.35
CA ASP A 267 -6.01 5.04 -17.41
C ASP A 267 -6.59 4.47 -18.71
N ARG A 268 -6.05 3.33 -19.17
CA ARG A 268 -6.50 2.70 -20.42
C ARG A 268 -7.94 2.20 -20.34
N ALA A 269 -8.38 1.78 -19.16
CA ALA A 269 -9.74 1.34 -18.91
C ALA A 269 -10.73 2.51 -18.76
N GLY A 270 -10.26 3.75 -18.61
CA GLY A 270 -11.11 4.89 -18.24
C GLY A 270 -11.68 4.78 -16.83
N GLN A 271 -11.00 4.05 -15.94
CA GLN A 271 -11.45 3.71 -14.58
C GLN A 271 -10.57 4.33 -13.49
N ARG A 272 -9.71 5.31 -13.82
CA ARG A 272 -9.04 6.13 -12.82
C ARG A 272 -10.05 7.11 -12.20
N GLN A 273 -10.41 6.84 -10.95
CA GLN A 273 -11.38 7.63 -10.17
C GLN A 273 -10.69 8.44 -9.06
N ALA A 274 -9.66 7.88 -8.43
CA ALA A 274 -8.84 8.56 -7.44
C ALA A 274 -7.76 9.43 -8.11
N LYS A 275 -7.49 10.60 -7.54
CA LYS A 275 -6.38 11.45 -7.98
C LYS A 275 -5.04 10.92 -7.46
N VAL A 276 -4.17 10.54 -8.38
CA VAL A 276 -2.76 10.18 -8.10
C VAL A 276 -1.89 10.74 -9.22
N ASP A 277 -1.27 11.88 -8.95
CA ASP A 277 -0.30 12.50 -9.85
C ASP A 277 1.03 11.72 -9.76
N VAL A 278 1.47 11.15 -10.88
CA VAL A 278 2.69 10.33 -10.90
C VAL A 278 3.35 10.41 -12.27
N THR A 279 4.68 10.42 -12.29
CA THR A 279 5.47 10.31 -13.52
C THR A 279 6.51 9.22 -13.34
N PHE A 280 6.31 8.10 -14.04
CA PHE A 280 7.22 6.96 -13.98
C PHE A 280 8.47 7.21 -14.84
N PRO A 281 9.64 6.72 -14.42
CA PRO A 281 10.87 6.87 -15.20
C PRO A 281 10.80 6.08 -16.52
N SER A 282 11.17 6.72 -17.63
CA SER A 282 11.25 6.06 -18.95
C SER A 282 12.50 5.19 -19.08
N GLY A 283 13.60 5.62 -18.46
CA GLY A 283 14.93 5.02 -18.57
C GLY A 283 15.53 4.64 -17.22
N ARG A 284 16.61 3.85 -17.25
CA ARG A 284 17.46 3.66 -16.08
C ARG A 284 18.30 4.92 -15.89
N SER A 285 18.40 5.42 -14.66
CA SER A 285 19.28 6.52 -14.28
C SER A 285 20.28 6.09 -13.22
N ALA A 286 21.41 6.80 -13.16
CA ALA A 286 22.30 6.70 -12.01
C ALA A 286 21.60 7.29 -10.77
N PRO A 287 21.86 6.76 -9.57
CA PRO A 287 21.32 7.34 -8.34
C PRO A 287 21.92 8.73 -8.11
N VAL A 288 21.14 9.60 -7.48
CA VAL A 288 21.55 10.90 -6.96
C VAL A 288 21.48 10.83 -5.44
N ASP A 289 22.57 11.20 -4.77
CA ASP A 289 22.64 11.28 -3.30
C ASP A 289 22.14 10.01 -2.57
N GLU A 290 22.51 8.82 -3.06
CA GLU A 290 22.17 7.55 -2.43
C GLU A 290 23.40 6.63 -2.32
N ASP A 291 23.72 6.26 -1.07
CA ASP A 291 24.81 5.35 -0.78
C ASP A 291 24.37 3.88 -0.92
N ARG A 292 24.81 3.25 -2.02
CA ARG A 292 24.47 1.86 -2.33
C ARG A 292 25.61 0.90 -2.00
N THR A 293 25.28 -0.21 -1.35
CA THR A 293 26.22 -1.33 -1.21
C THR A 293 26.46 -2.05 -2.53
N ILE A 294 27.48 -2.89 -2.53
CA ILE A 294 27.75 -3.85 -3.60
C ILE A 294 26.49 -4.70 -3.87
N MET A 295 25.81 -5.16 -2.83
CA MET A 295 24.58 -5.95 -2.98
C MET A 295 23.43 -5.14 -3.58
N GLY A 296 23.22 -3.90 -3.12
CA GLY A 296 22.22 -3.02 -3.75
C GLY A 296 22.48 -2.76 -5.23
N ARG A 297 23.76 -2.61 -5.62
CA ARG A 297 24.11 -2.45 -7.05
C ARG A 297 23.82 -3.71 -7.87
N ILE A 298 24.05 -4.90 -7.30
CA ILE A 298 23.74 -6.19 -7.95
C ILE A 298 22.22 -6.40 -8.04
N ALA A 299 21.49 -6.06 -6.99
CA ALA A 299 20.04 -6.11 -6.95
C ALA A 299 19.41 -5.30 -8.08
N ASP A 300 19.89 -4.07 -8.31
CA ASP A 300 19.44 -3.18 -9.39
C ASP A 300 19.82 -3.69 -10.80
N MET A 301 20.68 -4.69 -10.91
CA MET A 301 21.02 -5.33 -12.19
C MET A 301 20.09 -6.49 -12.52
N LEU A 302 19.24 -6.94 -11.59
CA LEU A 302 18.25 -7.96 -11.91
C LEU A 302 17.24 -7.42 -12.93
N PRO A 303 16.92 -8.19 -13.99
CA PRO A 303 15.79 -7.89 -14.84
C PRO A 303 14.49 -7.81 -14.03
N GLY A 304 13.63 -6.83 -14.33
CA GLY A 304 12.36 -6.63 -13.62
C GLY A 304 11.46 -7.87 -13.61
N SER A 305 11.49 -8.67 -14.69
CA SER A 305 10.75 -9.93 -14.78
C SER A 305 11.21 -10.99 -13.76
N ILE A 306 12.50 -11.02 -13.42
CA ILE A 306 13.04 -11.93 -12.40
C ILE A 306 12.61 -11.46 -11.02
N ALA A 307 12.70 -10.15 -10.76
CA ALA A 307 12.25 -9.56 -9.50
C ALA A 307 10.74 -9.83 -9.26
N LEU A 308 9.91 -9.67 -10.29
CA LEU A 308 8.48 -10.01 -10.23
C LEU A 308 8.25 -11.50 -9.96
N LYS A 309 9.01 -12.39 -10.61
CA LYS A 309 8.91 -13.84 -10.36
C LYS A 309 9.24 -14.21 -8.91
N LEU A 310 10.24 -13.56 -8.31
CA LEU A 310 10.58 -13.76 -6.90
C LEU A 310 9.46 -13.25 -5.98
N ALA A 311 8.91 -12.07 -6.25
CA ALA A 311 7.77 -11.53 -5.50
C ALA A 311 6.55 -12.46 -5.59
N ARG A 312 6.22 -12.94 -6.80
CA ARG A 312 5.15 -13.92 -7.02
C ARG A 312 5.33 -15.17 -6.18
N LYS A 313 6.55 -15.74 -6.18
CA LYS A 313 6.86 -16.91 -5.36
C LYS A 313 6.66 -16.63 -3.87
N SER A 314 7.13 -15.49 -3.36
CA SER A 314 6.93 -15.14 -1.95
C SER A 314 5.46 -15.06 -1.57
N ILE A 315 4.61 -14.48 -2.42
CA ILE A 315 3.15 -14.42 -2.16
C ILE A 315 2.49 -15.79 -2.20
N GLN A 316 2.91 -16.66 -3.11
CA GLN A 316 2.44 -18.05 -3.15
C GLN A 316 2.83 -18.79 -1.87
N ASP A 317 4.09 -18.67 -1.44
CA ASP A 317 4.59 -19.30 -0.21
C ASP A 317 3.84 -18.76 1.03
N TYR A 318 3.59 -17.44 1.11
CA TYR A 318 2.77 -16.86 2.18
C TYR A 318 1.33 -17.37 2.15
N SER A 319 0.71 -17.42 0.97
CA SER A 319 -0.69 -17.86 0.84
C SER A 319 -0.86 -19.32 1.24
N GLU A 320 0.06 -20.19 0.82
CA GLU A 320 0.09 -21.59 1.24
C GLU A 320 0.22 -21.72 2.77
N GLN A 321 1.13 -20.96 3.38
CA GLN A 321 1.33 -20.96 4.84
C GLN A 321 0.10 -20.46 5.62
N ALA A 322 -0.66 -19.51 5.06
CA ALA A 322 -1.89 -19.00 5.68
C ALA A 322 -3.12 -19.87 5.37
N GLY A 323 -3.01 -20.88 4.50
CA GLY A 323 -4.17 -21.63 4.01
C GLY A 323 -5.11 -20.78 3.13
N HIS A 324 -4.57 -19.74 2.49
CA HIS A 324 -5.31 -18.84 1.60
C HIS A 324 -5.27 -19.36 0.15
N ASP A 325 -6.45 -19.50 -0.45
CA ASP A 325 -6.61 -19.85 -1.86
C ASP A 325 -6.45 -18.59 -2.74
N LEU A 326 -5.45 -18.62 -3.61
CA LEU A 326 -5.17 -17.57 -4.59
C LEU A 326 -6.00 -17.71 -5.88
N ALA A 327 -6.85 -18.73 -6.00
CA ALA A 327 -7.76 -18.86 -7.11
C ALA A 327 -8.72 -17.66 -7.16
N TYR A 328 -8.97 -17.18 -8.38
CA TYR A 328 -9.96 -16.16 -8.64
C TYR A 328 -10.71 -16.48 -9.93
N LYS A 329 -11.88 -15.87 -10.10
CA LYS A 329 -12.65 -15.91 -11.35
C LYS A 329 -13.20 -14.52 -11.65
N LEU A 330 -12.87 -14.00 -12.83
CA LEU A 330 -13.62 -12.89 -13.42
C LEU A 330 -14.84 -13.46 -14.14
N GLU A 331 -16.02 -13.04 -13.69
CA GLU A 331 -17.29 -13.36 -14.33
C GLU A 331 -17.64 -12.30 -15.35
N TRP A 332 -17.96 -12.76 -16.56
CA TRP A 332 -18.28 -11.90 -17.67
C TRP A 332 -19.64 -12.28 -18.25
N ALA A 333 -20.43 -11.27 -18.60
CA ALA A 333 -21.68 -11.46 -19.31
C ALA A 333 -21.46 -12.30 -20.58
N SER A 334 -22.37 -13.26 -20.82
CA SER A 334 -22.36 -14.05 -22.06
C SER A 334 -22.51 -13.14 -23.28
N ALA A 335 -21.83 -13.46 -24.38
CA ALA A 335 -22.05 -12.76 -25.64
C ALA A 335 -23.52 -12.98 -26.06
N ALA A 336 -24.28 -11.87 -26.13
CA ALA A 336 -25.65 -11.87 -26.66
C ALA A 336 -25.68 -12.21 -28.15
#